data_AF-A0A839YEV1-F1
#
_entry.id   AF-A0A839YEV1-F1
#
_cell.length_a   1.000
_cell.length_b   1.000
_cell.length_c   1.000
_cell.angle_alpha   90.00
_cell.angle_beta   90.00
_cell.angle_gamma   90.00
#
_symmetry.space_group_name_H-M   'P 1'
#
loop_
_entity.id
_entity.type
_entity.pdbx_description
1 polymer ?
#
loop_
_entity_poly.entity_id
_entity_poly.type
_entity_poly.pdbx_seq_one_letter_code
_entity_poly.pdbx_strand_id
1 'polypeptide(L)'
;MRTIRYPAVLALLPAPALADTLPLTRGYYVESGTPCRGAPNVALRDYQGDGIGSSKAGQCHARVLARIGQRYTLRQSCVQYGGPRQYRAAERLKIRVDSRTSYTDLRAGAHYRWCRTTNL
;
A
#
# COMPACT_ATOMS: atom_id res chain seq x y z
N MET A 1 -17.27 50.90 34.15
CA MET A 1 -17.12 50.10 32.90
C MET A 1 -15.79 49.36 32.97
N ARG A 2 -15.79 48.02 33.10
CA ARG A 2 -14.56 47.19 33.12
C ARG A 2 -14.64 46.18 31.98
N THR A 3 -13.74 46.30 31.01
CA THR A 3 -13.62 45.41 29.86
C THR A 3 -12.73 44.22 30.24
N ILE A 4 -13.32 43.02 30.27
CA ILE A 4 -12.63 41.75 30.50
C ILE A 4 -12.11 41.26 29.14
N ARG A 5 -10.79 41.16 28.99
CA ARG A 5 -10.15 40.51 27.83
C ARG A 5 -9.91 39.04 28.17
N TYR A 6 -10.61 38.14 27.49
CA TYR A 6 -10.31 36.71 27.54
C TYR A 6 -9.16 36.38 26.59
N PRO A 7 -8.17 35.57 26.99
CA PRO A 7 -7.14 35.08 26.09
C PRO A 7 -7.77 34.01 25.19
N ALA A 8 -7.59 34.16 23.87
CA ALA A 8 -7.97 33.14 22.90
C ALA A 8 -6.99 31.96 23.01
N VAL A 9 -7.43 30.85 23.60
CA VAL A 9 -6.69 29.60 23.61
C VAL A 9 -6.87 28.94 22.24
N LEU A 10 -5.82 28.95 21.42
CA LEU A 10 -5.78 28.17 20.18
C LEU A 10 -5.66 26.68 20.52
N ALA A 11 -6.76 25.95 20.38
CA ALA A 11 -6.76 24.49 20.44
C ALA A 11 -6.07 23.92 19.20
N LEU A 12 -4.87 23.35 19.37
CA LEU A 12 -4.22 22.48 18.38
C LEU A 12 -5.01 21.17 18.31
N LEU A 13 -5.89 21.06 17.32
CA LEU A 13 -6.53 19.79 17.00
C LEU A 13 -5.48 18.86 16.36
N PRO A 14 -5.27 17.64 16.88
CA PRO A 14 -4.41 16.67 16.23
C PRO A 14 -5.01 16.34 14.85
N ALA A 15 -4.25 16.61 13.79
CA ALA A 15 -4.65 16.22 12.45
C ALA A 15 -4.86 14.70 12.42
N PRO A 16 -5.93 14.19 11.79
CA PRO A 16 -6.07 12.76 11.60
C PRO A 16 -4.82 12.30 10.85
N ALA A 17 -4.08 11.36 11.45
CA ALA A 17 -3.05 10.63 10.73
C ALA A 17 -3.77 9.83 9.65
N LEU A 18 -3.97 10.45 8.48
CA LEU A 18 -4.28 9.73 7.25
C LEU A 18 -3.24 8.63 7.21
N ALA A 19 -3.69 7.37 7.34
CA ALA A 19 -2.85 6.26 6.96
C ALA A 19 -2.33 6.63 5.57
N ASP A 20 -1.01 6.82 5.43
CA ASP A 20 -0.41 7.21 4.17
C ASP A 20 -0.58 6.03 3.21
N THR A 21 -1.78 5.90 2.64
CA THR A 21 -2.11 4.91 1.64
C THR A 21 -1.31 5.25 0.40
N LEU A 22 -0.80 4.23 -0.28
CA LEU A 22 -0.14 4.44 -1.55
C LEU A 22 -1.12 5.12 -2.52
N PRO A 23 -0.67 6.09 -3.34
CA PRO A 23 -1.52 6.73 -4.33
C PRO A 23 -1.74 5.81 -5.55
N LEU A 24 -2.16 4.57 -5.28
CA LEU A 24 -2.44 3.50 -6.23
C LEU A 24 -3.94 3.25 -6.32
N THR A 25 -4.38 2.81 -7.48
CA THR A 25 -5.75 2.37 -7.72
C THR A 25 -5.98 1.04 -7.02
N ARG A 26 -7.10 0.90 -6.31
CA ARG A 26 -7.44 -0.39 -5.69
C ARG A 26 -7.69 -1.45 -6.76
N GLY A 27 -7.33 -2.69 -6.46
CA GLY A 27 -7.53 -3.83 -7.34
C GLY A 27 -6.25 -4.66 -7.52
N TYR A 28 -6.21 -5.40 -8.62
CA TYR A 28 -5.14 -6.34 -8.91
C TYR A 28 -4.10 -5.73 -9.82
N TYR A 29 -2.86 -6.13 -9.58
CA TYR A 29 -1.70 -5.77 -10.36
C TYR A 29 -1.02 -7.05 -10.84
N VAL A 30 -0.52 -7.00 -12.07
CA VAL A 30 0.29 -8.07 -12.66
C VAL A 30 1.67 -7.54 -12.99
N GLU A 31 2.67 -8.40 -12.91
CA GLU A 31 4.00 -8.10 -13.40
C GLU A 31 3.95 -7.69 -14.89
N SER A 32 4.69 -6.65 -15.26
CA SER A 32 4.79 -6.13 -16.63
C SER A 32 5.24 -7.25 -17.58
N GLY A 33 4.55 -7.36 -18.73
CA GLY A 33 4.77 -8.44 -19.70
C GLY A 33 3.83 -9.64 -19.50
N THR A 34 3.26 -9.85 -18.31
CA THR A 34 2.24 -10.90 -18.08
C THR A 34 0.85 -10.39 -18.43
N PRO A 35 0.05 -11.06 -19.29
CA PRO A 35 -1.32 -10.62 -19.59
C PRO A 35 -2.19 -10.61 -18.32
N CYS A 36 -3.15 -9.68 -18.23
CA CYS A 36 -4.08 -9.66 -17.09
C CYS A 36 -4.93 -10.93 -17.03
N ARG A 37 -5.43 -11.39 -18.17
CA ARG A 37 -6.27 -12.58 -18.26
C ARG A 37 -5.42 -13.85 -18.21
N GLY A 38 -5.76 -14.76 -17.32
CA GLY A 38 -5.02 -16.01 -17.10
C GLY A 38 -3.66 -15.78 -16.45
N ALA A 39 -3.48 -14.65 -15.76
CA ALA A 39 -2.22 -14.36 -15.10
C ALA A 39 -1.92 -15.44 -14.04
N PRO A 40 -0.71 -16.02 -14.01
CA PRO A 40 -0.38 -16.99 -12.99
C PRO A 40 -0.37 -16.31 -11.60
N ASN A 41 -0.87 -17.02 -10.59
CA ASN A 41 -0.98 -16.53 -9.21
C ASN A 41 0.32 -15.92 -8.64
N VAL A 42 1.49 -16.37 -9.10
CA VAL A 42 2.79 -15.84 -8.67
C VAL A 42 3.04 -14.39 -9.13
N ALA A 43 2.54 -14.04 -10.32
CA ALA A 43 2.69 -12.72 -10.94
C ALA A 43 1.65 -11.71 -10.44
N LEU A 44 0.63 -12.17 -9.71
CA LEU A 44 -0.45 -11.34 -9.18
C LEU A 44 -0.07 -10.70 -7.85
N ARG A 45 -0.47 -9.44 -7.71
CA ARG A 45 -0.47 -8.65 -6.48
C ARG A 45 -1.85 -8.03 -6.31
N ASP A 46 -2.29 -7.88 -5.07
CA ASP A 46 -3.53 -7.18 -4.75
C ASP A 46 -3.24 -5.95 -3.89
N TYR A 47 -3.99 -4.88 -4.13
CA TYR A 47 -3.91 -3.66 -3.34
C TYR A 47 -5.32 -3.14 -3.07
N GLN A 48 -5.74 -3.12 -1.81
CA GLN A 48 -7.08 -2.67 -1.41
C GLN A 48 -7.10 -1.31 -0.68
N GLY A 49 -5.96 -0.63 -0.66
CA GLY A 49 -5.76 0.61 0.10
C GLY A 49 -4.78 0.43 1.25
N ASP A 50 -4.75 -0.75 1.87
CA ASP A 50 -4.06 -0.94 3.15
C ASP A 50 -2.65 -1.51 3.00
N GLY A 51 -2.41 -2.40 2.05
CA GLY A 51 -1.11 -3.05 1.83
C GLY A 51 -1.09 -3.81 0.51
N ILE A 52 0.09 -4.22 0.07
CA ILE A 52 0.28 -4.97 -1.18
C ILE A 52 0.38 -6.45 -0.84
N GLY A 53 -0.62 -7.23 -1.21
CA GLY A 53 -0.63 -8.68 -1.04
C GLY A 53 -0.15 -9.44 -2.28
N SER A 54 -0.15 -10.77 -2.17
CA SER A 54 0.24 -11.74 -3.19
C SER A 54 -0.54 -13.05 -3.02
N SER A 55 -0.34 -14.01 -3.92
CA SER A 55 -0.94 -15.35 -3.76
C SER A 55 -0.52 -16.10 -2.50
N LYS A 56 0.58 -15.72 -1.85
CA LYS A 56 1.06 -16.33 -0.60
C LYS A 56 0.85 -15.45 0.64
N ALA A 57 0.37 -14.22 0.46
CA ALA A 57 0.22 -13.27 1.55
C ALA A 57 -0.99 -12.36 1.33
N GLY A 58 -1.93 -12.34 2.27
CA GLY A 58 -3.14 -11.51 2.19
C GLY A 58 -3.40 -10.74 3.49
N GLN A 59 -4.50 -9.99 3.53
CA GLN A 59 -4.89 -9.17 4.69
C GLN A 59 -3.72 -8.29 5.18
N CYS A 60 -3.05 -7.66 4.22
CA CYS A 60 -1.87 -6.85 4.44
C CYS A 60 -2.25 -5.46 4.96
N HIS A 61 -1.58 -5.04 6.04
CA HIS A 61 -1.68 -3.69 6.57
C HIS A 61 -0.31 -3.04 6.56
N ALA A 62 -0.14 -2.02 5.73
CA ALA A 62 1.09 -1.27 5.52
C ALA A 62 1.05 0.07 6.25
N ARG A 63 2.24 0.51 6.66
CA ARG A 63 2.53 1.87 7.11
C ARG A 63 3.69 2.40 6.28
N VAL A 64 3.54 3.61 5.73
CA VAL A 64 4.66 4.34 5.12
C VAL A 64 5.61 4.76 6.22
N LEU A 65 6.87 4.33 6.10
CA LEU A 65 7.95 4.71 7.01
C LEU A 65 8.71 5.93 6.49
N ALA A 66 8.83 6.06 5.17
CA ALA A 66 9.49 7.19 4.52
C ALA A 66 8.99 7.36 3.09
N ARG A 67 8.92 8.61 2.65
CA ARG A 67 8.61 9.00 1.26
C ARG A 67 9.63 10.02 0.78
N ILE A 68 10.22 9.77 -0.39
CA ILE A 68 11.11 10.70 -1.09
C ILE A 68 10.62 10.78 -2.54
N GLY A 69 9.93 11.87 -2.88
CA GLY A 69 9.24 12.01 -4.17
C GLY A 69 8.21 10.89 -4.37
N GLN A 70 8.46 10.04 -5.36
CA GLN A 70 7.63 8.88 -5.73
C GLN A 70 8.12 7.56 -5.11
N ARG A 71 9.20 7.57 -4.33
CA ARG A 71 9.75 6.38 -3.67
C ARG A 71 9.20 6.26 -2.27
N TYR A 72 8.68 5.07 -1.93
CA TYR A 72 8.08 4.74 -0.65
C TYR A 72 8.83 3.59 0.00
N THR A 73 9.17 3.76 1.28
CA THR A 73 9.57 2.65 2.14
C THR A 73 8.39 2.32 3.05
N LEU A 74 7.92 1.07 2.96
CA LEU A 74 6.78 0.57 3.71
C LEU A 74 7.26 -0.47 4.72
N ARG A 75 6.54 -0.57 5.83
CA ARG A 75 6.49 -1.79 6.63
C ARG A 75 5.07 -2.28 6.62
N GLN A 76 4.85 -3.53 6.24
CA GLN A 76 3.52 -4.13 6.27
C GLN A 76 3.50 -5.43 7.06
N SER A 77 2.34 -5.76 7.60
CA SER A 77 2.05 -7.03 8.26
C SER A 77 0.99 -7.76 7.46
N CYS A 78 1.30 -8.96 6.97
CA CYS A 78 0.42 -9.78 6.15
C CYS A 78 0.18 -11.13 6.80
N VAL A 79 -1.00 -11.71 6.57
CA VAL A 79 -1.27 -13.13 6.85
C VAL A 79 -0.62 -13.96 5.76
N GLN A 80 0.27 -14.87 6.15
CA GLN A 80 0.98 -15.78 5.27
C GLN A 80 0.18 -17.07 5.05
N TYR A 81 0.13 -17.52 3.80
CA TYR A 81 -0.55 -18.73 3.35
C TYR A 81 0.47 -19.79 2.89
N GLY A 82 0.04 -21.05 2.77
CA GLY A 82 0.84 -22.14 2.19
C GLY A 82 1.66 -22.97 3.19
N GLY A 83 1.56 -22.68 4.49
CA GLY A 83 2.05 -23.54 5.57
C GLY A 83 0.91 -24.31 6.26
N PRO A 84 1.22 -25.19 7.24
CA PRO A 84 0.22 -25.97 7.98
C PRO A 84 -0.73 -25.09 8.81
N ARG A 85 -0.33 -23.84 9.09
CA ARG A 85 -1.13 -22.83 9.80
C ARG A 85 -0.88 -21.45 9.19
N GLN A 86 -1.90 -20.61 9.25
CA GLN A 86 -1.77 -19.18 8.91
C GLN A 86 -1.10 -18.43 10.06
N TYR A 87 -0.22 -17.49 9.73
CA TYR A 87 0.44 -16.63 10.70
C TYR A 87 0.65 -15.24 10.12
N ARG A 88 0.79 -14.22 10.98
CA ARG A 88 1.15 -12.87 10.54
C ARG A 88 2.66 -12.69 10.52
N ALA A 89 3.18 -12.14 9.44
CA ALA A 89 4.59 -11.78 9.30
C ALA A 89 4.73 -10.32 8.88
N ALA A 90 5.72 -9.64 9.45
CA ALA A 90 6.07 -8.29 9.06
C ALA A 90 7.16 -8.29 7.97
N GLU A 91 7.00 -7.44 6.98
CA GLU A 91 7.93 -7.28 5.88
C GLU A 91 8.17 -5.80 5.55
N ARG A 92 9.32 -5.52 4.93
CA ARG A 92 9.70 -4.16 4.51
C ARG A 92 9.79 -4.09 2.99
N LEU A 93 8.95 -3.25 2.40
CA LEU A 93 8.94 -3.02 0.95
C LEU A 93 9.58 -1.68 0.64
N LYS A 94 10.26 -1.63 -0.51
CA LYS A 94 10.67 -0.38 -1.13
C LYS A 94 10.07 -0.37 -2.52
N ILE A 95 9.19 0.59 -2.79
CA ILE A 95 8.55 0.72 -4.09
C ILE A 95 8.76 2.13 -4.64
N ARG A 96 8.68 2.26 -5.97
CA ARG A 96 8.45 3.54 -6.63
C ARG A 96 7.07 3.49 -7.26
N VAL A 97 6.22 4.47 -6.94
CA VAL A 97 4.91 4.60 -7.61
C VAL A 97 5.12 5.38 -8.89
N ASP A 98 5.03 4.70 -10.03
CA ASP A 98 5.28 5.28 -11.35
C ASP A 98 4.05 6.02 -11.88
N SER A 99 2.84 5.54 -11.53
CA SER A 99 1.56 6.19 -11.79
C SER A 99 0.50 5.69 -10.81
N ARG A 100 -0.75 6.20 -10.90
CA ARG A 100 -1.88 5.64 -10.13
C ARG A 100 -2.17 4.17 -10.45
N THR A 101 -1.68 3.66 -11.58
CA THR A 101 -1.96 2.32 -12.09
C THR A 101 -0.69 1.49 -12.30
N SER A 102 0.47 1.96 -11.83
CA SER A 102 1.72 1.20 -11.94
C SER A 102 2.71 1.54 -10.83
N TYR A 103 3.48 0.54 -10.41
CA TYR A 103 4.58 0.72 -9.49
C TYR A 103 5.71 -0.26 -9.78
N THR A 104 6.89 0.05 -9.28
CA THR A 104 8.08 -0.80 -9.34
C THR A 104 8.45 -1.25 -7.94
N ASP A 105 8.59 -2.55 -7.71
CA ASP A 105 9.28 -3.07 -6.53
C ASP A 105 10.79 -2.86 -6.72
N LEU A 106 11.37 -1.97 -5.93
CA LEU A 106 12.78 -1.57 -6.05
C LEU A 106 13.74 -2.63 -5.50
N ARG A 107 13.26 -3.60 -4.71
CA ARG A 107 14.08 -4.72 -4.23
C ARG A 107 14.10 -5.85 -5.24
N ALA A 108 12.95 -6.20 -5.78
CA ALA A 108 12.83 -7.26 -6.77
C ALA A 108 13.22 -6.82 -8.19
N GLY A 109 13.22 -5.51 -8.47
CA GLY A 109 13.39 -4.98 -9.83
C GLY A 109 12.17 -5.26 -10.73
N ALA A 110 11.03 -5.63 -10.15
CA ALA A 110 9.84 -6.03 -10.87
C ALA A 110 8.86 -4.86 -11.02
N HIS A 111 8.34 -4.68 -12.23
CA HIS A 111 7.35 -3.66 -12.55
C HIS A 111 5.96 -4.28 -12.52
N TYR A 112 5.00 -3.60 -11.91
CA TYR A 112 3.62 -4.06 -11.78
C TYR A 112 2.66 -3.04 -12.36
N ARG A 113 1.63 -3.51 -13.06
CA ARG A 113 0.59 -2.69 -13.66
C ARG A 113 -0.80 -3.17 -13.27
N TRP A 114 -1.69 -2.23 -13.05
CA TRP A 114 -3.07 -2.48 -12.65
C TRP A 114 -3.86 -3.15 -13.78
N CYS A 115 -4.72 -4.09 -13.42
CA CYS A 115 -5.68 -4.72 -14.31
C CYS A 115 -7.07 -4.14 -14.05
N ARG A 116 -7.75 -3.71 -15.13
CA ARG A 116 -9.03 -2.98 -15.06
C ARG A 116 -10.23 -3.79 -14.52
N THR A 117 -10.04 -5.09 -14.28
CA THR A 117 -11.02 -6.14 -13.88
C THR A 117 -12.20 -6.26 -14.86
N THR A 118 -12.45 -7.43 -15.47
CA THR A 118 -13.35 -8.46 -14.91
C THR A 118 -12.93 -9.93 -15.12
N ASN A 119 -11.80 -10.24 -15.76
CA ASN A 119 -11.33 -11.63 -15.90
C ASN A 119 -9.81 -11.69 -15.69
N LEU A 120 -9.38 -11.95 -14.45
CA LEU A 120 -8.03 -12.42 -14.14
C LEU A 120 -7.97 -13.93 -14.33
#